data_AF-A0A7Y3K1R6-F1
#
_entry.id   AF-A0A7Y3K1R6-F1
#
_cell.length_a   1.000
_cell.length_b   1.000
_cell.length_c   1.000
_cell.angle_alpha   90.00
_cell.angle_beta   90.00
_cell.angle_gamma   90.00
#
_symmetry.space_group_name_H-M   'P 1'
#
loop_
_entity.id
_entity.type
_entity.pdbx_description
1 polymer ?
#
loop_
_entity_poly.entity_id
_entity_poly.type
_entity_poly.pdbx_seq_one_letter_code
_entity_poly.pdbx_strand_id
1 'polypeptide(L)'
;MIDKVDKVKPSVMKFLLTCTEKPIDVFSRFHPQGRSVLNRTEWRGKEPRSCAVSSVKSRPSEFGHERPVIFEVEVSYRPKGTITYVGDTKYDGWTAMMLDRNSAGKLLDGHGMALATGQPPVYLPFELYADAEFNEIDFGEFIGESETNEIRHCRFEEVLRDLEVSGRFSASIESSFVAQRRHRPTVKVILSNAPSGTGADRVGTRIVIVNNLTPHLQQVLVDQLIDAVSGFIEGRYSLKNLSNDEIVFLDVSDILVDCTPNEEGKDSRFNILGEYTPEGFLEDLAARLVGIYDITVSVVDGPTSGLLLRRKPLRELGFND
;
A
#
# COMPACT_ATOMS: atom_id res chain seq x y z
N MET A 1 -20.49 -28.06 -13.65
CA MET A 1 -20.43 -27.47 -12.29
C MET A 1 -18.97 -27.25 -12.00
N ILE A 2 -18.50 -26.00 -12.13
CA ILE A 2 -17.16 -25.64 -11.67
C ILE A 2 -17.38 -25.26 -10.21
N ASP A 3 -16.91 -26.11 -9.31
CA ASP A 3 -16.96 -25.82 -7.88
C ASP A 3 -16.29 -24.46 -7.66
N LYS A 4 -17.01 -23.57 -7.00
CA LYS A 4 -16.43 -22.33 -6.45
C LYS A 4 -15.41 -22.78 -5.41
N VAL A 5 -14.15 -22.86 -5.82
CA VAL A 5 -13.05 -22.92 -4.86
C VAL A 5 -13.11 -21.60 -4.11
N ASP A 6 -13.54 -21.64 -2.85
CA ASP A 6 -13.48 -20.48 -1.96
C ASP A 6 -12.03 -19.98 -1.96
N LYS A 7 -11.82 -18.78 -2.50
CA LYS A 7 -10.50 -18.14 -2.51
C LYS A 7 -10.10 -17.92 -1.06
N VAL A 8 -9.06 -18.62 -0.62
CA VAL A 8 -8.49 -18.40 0.72
C VAL A 8 -8.06 -16.93 0.81
N LYS A 9 -8.53 -16.22 1.82
CA LYS A 9 -8.27 -14.78 1.98
C LYS A 9 -6.95 -14.53 2.72
N PRO A 10 -6.25 -13.41 2.44
CA PRO A 10 -5.12 -12.97 3.25
C PRO A 10 -5.51 -12.74 4.71
N SER A 11 -4.63 -13.08 5.65
CA SER A 11 -4.87 -12.93 7.09
C SER A 11 -3.62 -12.49 7.85
N VAL A 12 -3.80 -12.05 9.08
CA VAL A 12 -2.73 -11.74 10.03
C VAL A 12 -2.92 -12.60 11.27
N MET A 13 -1.87 -13.34 11.61
CA MET A 13 -1.78 -14.14 12.83
C MET A 13 -0.98 -13.38 13.87
N LYS A 14 -1.47 -13.33 15.12
CA LYS A 14 -0.84 -12.62 16.23
C LYS A 14 -0.35 -13.59 17.29
N PHE A 15 0.85 -13.34 17.80
CA PHE A 15 1.48 -14.12 18.85
C PHE A 15 2.04 -13.23 19.96
N LEU A 16 2.05 -13.75 21.18
CA LEU A 16 2.71 -13.15 22.33
C LEU A 16 3.87 -14.04 22.79
N LEU A 17 5.09 -13.56 22.60
CA LEU A 17 6.30 -14.19 23.10
C LEU A 17 6.75 -13.49 24.38
N THR A 18 6.76 -14.20 25.50
CA THR A 18 7.28 -13.71 26.77
C THR A 18 8.64 -14.35 27.03
N CYS A 19 9.72 -13.57 27.05
CA CYS A 19 11.07 -14.10 27.26
C CYS A 19 11.97 -13.13 28.04
N THR A 20 13.07 -13.64 28.59
CA THR A 20 14.11 -12.85 29.28
C THR A 20 15.30 -12.53 28.38
N GLU A 21 15.21 -12.89 27.09
CA GLU A 21 16.25 -12.64 26.10
C GLU A 21 16.41 -11.13 25.84
N LYS A 22 17.60 -10.72 25.37
CA LYS A 22 17.80 -9.33 24.98
C LYS A 22 16.96 -9.04 23.74
N PRO A 23 16.31 -7.86 23.65
CA PRO A 23 15.48 -7.53 22.50
C PRO A 23 16.17 -7.71 21.16
N ILE A 24 17.46 -7.37 21.06
CA ILE A 24 18.22 -7.53 19.82
C ILE A 24 18.32 -8.98 19.35
N ASP A 25 18.36 -9.95 20.26
CA ASP A 25 18.45 -11.38 19.95
C ASP A 25 17.10 -11.88 19.42
N VAL A 26 16.00 -11.43 20.03
CA VAL A 26 14.63 -11.70 19.58
C VAL A 26 14.37 -11.07 18.21
N PHE A 27 14.72 -9.79 18.02
CA PHE A 27 14.60 -9.12 16.72
C PHE A 27 15.44 -9.82 15.65
N SER A 28 16.66 -10.26 15.96
CA SER A 28 17.52 -10.95 15.00
C SER A 28 16.99 -12.33 14.58
N ARG A 29 16.21 -12.99 15.44
CA ARG A 29 15.53 -14.26 15.12
C ARG A 29 14.43 -14.07 14.09
N PHE A 30 13.59 -13.05 14.27
CA PHE A 30 12.43 -12.78 13.42
C PHE A 30 12.74 -11.90 12.20
N HIS A 31 13.80 -11.10 12.30
CA HIS A 31 14.30 -10.21 11.27
C HIS A 31 15.83 -10.31 11.13
N PRO A 32 16.37 -11.45 10.68
CA PRO A 32 17.81 -11.59 10.48
C PRO A 32 18.32 -10.51 9.52
N GLN A 33 19.35 -9.78 9.95
CA GLN A 33 19.90 -8.64 9.21
C GLN A 33 18.88 -7.53 8.93
N GLY A 34 17.83 -7.41 9.75
CA GLY A 34 16.78 -6.40 9.62
C GLY A 34 15.79 -6.66 8.48
N ARG A 35 15.72 -7.89 7.96
CA ARG A 35 14.82 -8.28 6.85
C ARG A 35 13.77 -9.26 7.33
N SER A 36 12.54 -9.14 6.83
CA SER A 36 11.52 -10.17 7.01
C SER A 36 11.94 -11.50 6.39
N VAL A 37 11.40 -12.58 6.93
CA VAL A 37 11.63 -13.95 6.49
C VAL A 37 10.32 -14.65 6.16
N LEU A 38 10.39 -15.62 5.25
CA LEU A 38 9.26 -16.43 4.80
C LEU A 38 9.32 -17.83 5.39
N ASN A 39 8.17 -18.46 5.59
CA ASN A 39 8.15 -19.86 5.98
C ASN A 39 8.70 -20.77 4.87
N ARG A 40 9.72 -21.56 5.17
CA ARG A 40 10.31 -22.50 4.21
C ARG A 40 9.41 -23.69 3.92
N THR A 41 8.81 -24.27 4.95
CA THR A 41 7.91 -25.43 4.85
C THR A 41 6.48 -25.04 5.19
N GLU A 42 5.55 -25.96 5.00
CA GLU A 42 4.18 -25.79 5.49
C GLU A 42 4.21 -25.47 6.98
N TRP A 43 3.41 -24.48 7.38
CA TRP A 43 3.33 -24.00 8.75
C TRP A 43 1.90 -23.60 9.08
N ARG A 44 1.32 -24.22 10.12
CA ARG A 44 -0.08 -23.98 10.55
C ARG A 44 -1.11 -24.12 9.42
N GLY A 45 -0.93 -25.12 8.54
CA GLY A 45 -1.82 -25.37 7.40
C GLY A 45 -1.69 -24.34 6.26
N LYS A 46 -0.65 -23.49 6.31
CA LYS A 46 -0.32 -22.52 5.26
C LYS A 46 0.87 -23.05 4.44
N GLU A 47 0.78 -22.93 3.13
CA GLU A 47 1.79 -23.44 2.19
C GLU A 47 3.18 -22.83 2.42
N PRO A 48 4.26 -23.50 1.97
CA PRO A 48 5.58 -22.89 1.85
C PRO A 48 5.53 -21.51 1.16
N ARG A 49 6.31 -20.56 1.69
CA ARG A 49 6.46 -19.18 1.19
C ARG A 49 5.14 -18.41 1.14
N SER A 50 4.21 -18.67 2.06
CA SER A 50 2.93 -17.97 2.13
C SER A 50 2.77 -17.12 3.39
N CYS A 51 3.64 -17.30 4.38
CA CYS A 51 3.65 -16.56 5.63
C CYS A 51 4.97 -15.80 5.79
N ALA A 52 4.89 -14.55 6.27
CA ALA A 52 6.06 -13.80 6.68
C ALA A 52 5.86 -13.09 8.01
N VAL A 53 6.95 -12.96 8.76
CA VAL A 53 6.97 -12.05 9.91
C VAL A 53 6.89 -10.61 9.40
N SER A 54 5.77 -9.96 9.69
CA SER A 54 5.49 -8.59 9.24
C SER A 54 5.76 -7.55 10.31
N SER A 55 5.66 -7.91 11.60
CA SER A 55 5.93 -6.98 12.70
C SER A 55 6.40 -7.73 13.94
N VAL A 56 7.35 -7.13 14.66
CA VAL A 56 7.74 -7.52 16.02
C VAL A 56 7.78 -6.25 16.87
N LYS A 57 6.98 -6.19 17.93
CA LYS A 57 6.91 -5.04 18.85
C LYS A 57 7.21 -5.51 20.25
N SER A 58 8.08 -4.81 20.96
CA SER A 58 8.38 -5.11 22.36
C SER A 58 7.64 -4.16 23.30
N ARG A 59 7.11 -4.68 24.40
CA ARG A 59 6.65 -3.88 25.54
C ARG A 59 7.19 -4.42 26.86
N PRO A 60 7.49 -3.55 27.83
CA PRO A 60 7.88 -4.00 29.16
C PRO A 60 6.72 -4.76 29.81
N SER A 61 7.04 -5.86 30.51
CA SER A 61 6.10 -6.49 31.44
C SER A 61 5.84 -5.54 32.62
N GLU A 62 4.58 -5.39 33.03
CA GLU A 62 4.22 -4.51 34.14
C GLU A 62 5.01 -4.90 35.41
N PHE A 63 5.61 -3.90 36.10
CA PHE A 63 6.29 -3.93 37.42
C PHE A 63 7.62 -4.71 37.61
N GLY A 64 8.75 -4.02 37.74
CA GLY A 64 9.94 -4.52 38.49
C GLY A 64 11.17 -4.95 37.66
N HIS A 65 12.36 -4.75 38.24
CA HIS A 65 13.64 -4.61 37.54
C HIS A 65 14.30 -5.91 37.00
N GLU A 66 13.63 -7.07 37.07
CA GLU A 66 14.11 -8.35 36.53
C GLU A 66 13.01 -9.11 35.75
N ARG A 67 12.15 -8.40 35.02
CA ARG A 67 10.99 -9.02 34.36
C ARG A 67 11.19 -9.33 32.87
N PRO A 68 10.58 -10.42 32.39
CA PRO A 68 10.57 -10.79 30.97
C PRO A 68 9.98 -9.68 30.11
N VAL A 69 10.51 -9.51 28.90
CA VAL A 69 9.96 -8.61 27.89
C VAL A 69 8.88 -9.37 27.12
N ILE A 70 7.76 -8.70 26.85
CA ILE A 70 6.68 -9.25 26.03
C ILE A 70 6.88 -8.72 24.61
N PHE A 71 6.94 -9.64 23.66
CA PHE A 71 6.99 -9.34 22.24
C PHE A 71 5.68 -9.74 21.58
N GLU A 72 5.07 -8.78 20.89
CA GLU A 72 3.95 -8.99 19.98
C GLU A 72 4.51 -9.27 18.60
N VAL A 73 4.33 -10.50 18.12
CA VAL A 73 4.79 -10.95 16.81
C VAL A 73 3.58 -11.10 15.89
N GLU A 74 3.61 -10.41 14.75
CA GLU A 74 2.60 -10.54 13.71
C GLU A 74 3.19 -11.28 12.51
N VAL A 75 2.45 -12.28 12.05
CA VAL A 75 2.75 -13.07 10.87
C VAL A 75 1.64 -12.88 9.86
N SER A 76 1.96 -12.25 8.73
CA SER A 76 1.03 -12.07 7.63
C SER A 76 1.00 -13.33 6.76
N TYR A 77 -0.19 -13.86 6.49
CA TYR A 77 -0.44 -14.91 5.51
C TYR A 77 -1.01 -14.31 4.23
N ARG A 78 -0.41 -14.69 3.10
CA ARG A 78 -0.87 -14.35 1.76
C ARG A 78 -0.87 -15.61 0.89
N PRO A 79 -2.02 -16.01 0.33
CA PRO A 79 -2.08 -17.13 -0.59
C PRO A 79 -1.35 -16.80 -1.90
N LYS A 80 -0.76 -17.83 -2.52
CA LYS A 80 -0.14 -17.72 -3.84
C LYS A 80 -1.13 -17.16 -4.86
N GLY A 81 -0.64 -16.26 -5.71
CA GLY A 81 -1.44 -15.60 -6.74
C GLY A 81 -2.06 -14.27 -6.30
N THR A 82 -1.84 -13.82 -5.05
CA THR A 82 -2.21 -12.47 -4.60
C THR A 82 -1.23 -11.45 -5.15
N ILE A 83 -1.46 -10.95 -6.36
CA ILE A 83 -0.59 -9.96 -7.00
C ILE A 83 -0.99 -8.56 -6.54
N THR A 84 -0.01 -7.84 -6.02
CA THR A 84 -0.01 -6.40 -5.70
C THR A 84 1.08 -5.71 -6.51
N TYR A 85 1.14 -4.39 -6.55
CA TYR A 85 2.19 -3.65 -7.26
C TYR A 85 2.82 -2.62 -6.33
N VAL A 86 4.15 -2.46 -6.38
CA VAL A 86 4.93 -1.46 -5.62
C VAL A 86 5.77 -0.63 -6.61
N GLY A 87 5.20 0.49 -7.09
CA GLY A 87 5.74 1.16 -8.28
C GLY A 87 5.66 0.22 -9.49
N ASP A 88 6.59 0.33 -10.44
CA ASP A 88 6.63 -0.53 -11.64
C ASP A 88 6.94 -2.02 -11.34
N THR A 89 7.07 -2.41 -10.07
CA THR A 89 7.43 -3.76 -9.64
C THR A 89 6.16 -4.51 -9.26
N LYS A 90 5.77 -5.47 -10.11
CA LYS A 90 4.73 -6.45 -9.78
C LYS A 90 5.18 -7.27 -8.58
N TYR A 91 4.34 -7.45 -7.57
CA TYR A 91 4.70 -8.04 -6.29
C TYR A 91 3.64 -9.04 -5.87
N ASP A 92 3.94 -10.34 -5.80
CA ASP A 92 2.94 -11.36 -5.40
C ASP A 92 2.71 -11.43 -3.87
N GLY A 93 3.12 -10.39 -3.15
CA GLY A 93 3.08 -10.35 -1.71
C GLY A 93 4.39 -10.76 -1.05
N TRP A 94 5.29 -11.50 -1.71
CA TRP A 94 6.59 -11.93 -1.17
C TRP A 94 7.77 -11.82 -2.17
N THR A 95 7.48 -11.91 -3.47
CA THR A 95 8.42 -11.88 -4.59
C THR A 95 8.23 -10.60 -5.39
N ALA A 96 9.30 -9.84 -5.61
CA ALA A 96 9.30 -8.69 -6.50
C ALA A 96 9.60 -9.14 -7.93
N MET A 97 8.74 -8.83 -8.88
CA MET A 97 8.97 -9.03 -10.31
C MET A 97 9.71 -7.79 -10.83
N MET A 98 11.01 -7.91 -11.00
CA MET A 98 11.86 -6.82 -11.44
C MET A 98 12.05 -6.86 -12.95
N LEU A 99 12.06 -5.68 -13.56
CA LEU A 99 12.39 -5.50 -14.96
C LEU A 99 13.79 -6.06 -15.24
N ASP A 100 13.89 -6.98 -16.20
CA ASP A 100 15.16 -7.58 -16.58
C ASP A 100 16.00 -6.56 -17.35
N ARG A 101 17.09 -6.11 -16.72
CA ARG A 101 17.97 -5.07 -17.25
C ARG A 101 19.40 -5.30 -16.81
N ASN A 102 20.34 -4.99 -17.69
CA ASN A 102 21.76 -5.01 -17.33
C ASN A 102 22.16 -3.77 -16.51
N SER A 103 23.40 -3.72 -16.02
CA SER A 103 23.95 -2.61 -15.24
C SER A 103 23.97 -1.26 -15.98
N ALA A 104 23.86 -1.26 -17.31
CA ALA A 104 23.74 -0.07 -18.14
C ALA A 104 22.29 0.36 -18.38
N GLY A 105 21.31 -0.33 -17.77
CA GLY A 105 19.88 -0.03 -17.89
C GLY A 105 19.22 -0.55 -19.18
N LYS A 106 19.92 -1.35 -19.98
CA LYS A 106 19.36 -1.94 -21.21
C LYS A 106 18.46 -3.11 -20.86
N LEU A 107 17.24 -3.12 -21.41
CA LEU A 107 16.27 -4.21 -21.25
C LEU A 107 16.78 -5.52 -21.85
N LEU A 108 16.50 -6.61 -21.15
CA LEU A 108 16.89 -7.96 -21.49
C LEU A 108 15.65 -8.84 -21.73
N ASP A 109 15.88 -10.01 -22.35
CA ASP A 109 14.84 -10.95 -22.77
C ASP A 109 14.52 -12.05 -21.75
N GLY A 110 15.00 -11.95 -20.50
CA GLY A 110 14.88 -13.02 -19.50
C GLY A 110 15.96 -14.09 -19.59
N HIS A 111 16.78 -14.09 -20.65
CA HIS A 111 17.88 -15.03 -20.87
C HIS A 111 19.24 -14.33 -20.92
N GLY A 112 19.29 -13.05 -20.53
CA GLY A 112 20.51 -12.24 -20.52
C GLY A 112 20.87 -11.62 -21.87
N MET A 113 20.05 -11.81 -22.90
CA MET A 113 20.25 -11.18 -24.21
C MET A 113 19.49 -9.86 -24.28
N ALA A 114 19.94 -8.96 -25.16
CA ALA A 114 19.25 -7.69 -25.36
C ALA A 114 17.84 -7.92 -25.90
N LEU A 115 16.85 -7.29 -25.26
CA LEU A 115 15.47 -7.34 -25.71
C LEU A 115 15.35 -6.76 -27.14
N ALA A 116 14.72 -7.51 -28.04
CA ALA A 116 14.56 -7.07 -29.42
C ALA A 116 13.63 -5.85 -29.51
N THR A 117 13.90 -4.97 -30.48
CA THR A 117 13.09 -3.75 -30.69
C THR A 117 11.63 -4.11 -30.92
N GLY A 118 10.73 -3.52 -30.12
CA GLY A 118 9.29 -3.74 -30.20
C GLY A 118 8.76 -4.92 -29.39
N GLN A 119 9.62 -5.70 -28.72
CA GLN A 119 9.17 -6.74 -27.78
C GLN A 119 8.80 -6.15 -26.41
N PRO A 120 7.81 -6.73 -25.72
CA PRO A 120 7.42 -6.29 -24.39
C PRO A 120 8.56 -6.56 -23.38
N PRO A 121 8.75 -5.68 -22.38
CA PRO A 121 9.76 -5.89 -21.35
C PRO A 121 9.53 -7.16 -20.55
N VAL A 122 10.62 -7.86 -20.22
CA VAL A 122 10.59 -9.09 -19.42
C VAL A 122 10.77 -8.74 -17.94
N TYR A 123 9.98 -9.37 -17.08
CA TYR A 123 10.08 -9.23 -15.63
C TYR A 123 10.47 -10.57 -15.03
N LEU A 124 11.54 -10.59 -14.24
CA LEU A 124 12.03 -11.78 -13.55
C LEU A 124 11.66 -11.75 -12.07
N PRO A 125 11.31 -12.89 -11.46
CA PRO A 125 11.07 -12.97 -10.03
C PRO A 125 12.38 -12.73 -9.28
N PHE A 126 12.33 -11.79 -8.35
CA PHE A 126 13.40 -11.44 -7.43
C PHE A 126 12.91 -11.66 -6.00
N GLU A 127 13.58 -12.54 -5.30
CA GLU A 127 13.22 -12.90 -3.94
C GLU A 127 13.65 -11.79 -2.98
N LEU A 128 12.67 -11.09 -2.39
CA LEU A 128 12.93 -10.00 -1.45
C LEU A 128 13.33 -10.49 -0.06
N TYR A 129 12.86 -11.69 0.30
CA TYR A 129 12.96 -12.22 1.65
C TYR A 129 13.65 -13.58 1.65
N ALA A 130 14.41 -13.83 2.71
CA ALA A 130 15.04 -15.11 2.93
C ALA A 130 14.05 -16.12 3.52
N ASP A 131 14.31 -17.40 3.28
CA ASP A 131 13.56 -18.49 3.89
C ASP A 131 14.03 -18.73 5.32
N ALA A 132 13.08 -18.95 6.21
CA ALA A 132 13.31 -19.41 7.58
C ALA A 132 12.45 -20.64 7.88
N GLU A 133 12.97 -21.53 8.71
CA GLU A 133 12.23 -22.68 9.18
C GLU A 133 11.31 -22.25 10.33
N PHE A 134 10.06 -21.88 10.02
CA PHE A 134 9.12 -21.37 11.02
C PHE A 134 8.77 -22.43 12.08
N ASN A 135 8.92 -23.72 11.78
CA ASN A 135 8.71 -24.78 12.77
C ASN A 135 9.83 -24.83 13.83
N GLU A 136 10.98 -24.22 13.57
CA GLU A 136 12.11 -24.11 14.51
C GLU A 136 12.09 -22.79 15.31
N ILE A 137 11.21 -21.85 14.94
CA ILE A 137 11.09 -20.55 15.61
C ILE A 137 10.01 -20.64 16.68
N ASP A 138 10.37 -20.28 17.91
CA ASP A 138 9.39 -20.04 18.97
C ASP A 138 8.71 -18.68 18.77
N PHE A 139 7.45 -18.70 18.33
CA PHE A 139 6.59 -17.52 18.18
C PHE A 139 5.87 -17.13 19.48
N GLY A 140 5.92 -17.96 20.52
CA GLY A 140 5.14 -17.79 21.74
C GLY A 140 3.68 -18.23 21.61
N GLU A 141 2.82 -17.67 22.46
CA GLU A 141 1.40 -17.99 22.54
C GLU A 141 0.65 -17.43 21.33
N PHE A 142 -0.13 -18.26 20.65
CA PHE A 142 -1.00 -17.81 19.57
C PHE A 142 -2.25 -17.14 20.13
N ILE A 143 -2.45 -15.87 19.78
CA ILE A 143 -3.56 -15.05 20.28
C ILE A 143 -4.77 -15.11 19.35
N GLY A 144 -4.52 -15.20 18.05
CA GLY A 144 -5.60 -15.31 17.07
C GLY A 144 -5.15 -15.04 15.65
N GLU A 145 -6.02 -15.39 14.71
CA GLU A 145 -5.92 -15.06 13.30
C GLU A 145 -7.11 -14.17 12.96
N SER A 146 -6.83 -13.01 12.37
CA SER A 146 -7.83 -12.14 11.79
C SER A 146 -7.61 -12.11 10.29
N GLU A 147 -8.66 -12.31 9.49
CA GLU A 147 -8.61 -11.92 8.08
C GLU A 147 -8.11 -10.46 8.02
N THR A 148 -7.25 -10.16 7.04
CA THR A 148 -6.84 -8.76 6.82
C THR A 148 -8.14 -8.03 6.53
N ASN A 149 -8.60 -7.20 7.47
CA ASN A 149 -9.97 -6.68 7.50
C ASN A 149 -10.41 -6.32 6.08
N GLU A 150 -11.53 -6.90 5.63
CA GLU A 150 -12.18 -6.46 4.39
C GLU A 150 -12.20 -4.94 4.41
N ILE A 151 -11.59 -4.35 3.39
CA ILE A 151 -11.54 -2.90 3.28
C ILE A 151 -12.98 -2.42 3.36
N ARG A 152 -13.26 -1.60 4.37
CA ARG A 152 -14.62 -1.15 4.61
C ARG A 152 -15.02 -0.24 3.46
N HIS A 153 -16.25 -0.41 2.99
CA HIS A 153 -16.89 0.51 2.08
C HIS A 153 -17.83 1.43 2.85
N CYS A 154 -17.89 2.69 2.44
CA CYS A 154 -18.86 3.66 2.92
C CYS A 154 -19.32 4.53 1.75
N ARG A 155 -20.50 5.13 1.88
CA ARG A 155 -21.02 6.02 0.83
C ARG A 155 -20.53 7.45 1.04
N PHE A 156 -20.40 8.23 -0.03
CA PHE A 156 -20.03 9.64 0.09
C PHE A 156 -20.99 10.43 1.00
N GLU A 157 -22.29 10.10 1.03
CA GLU A 157 -23.25 10.73 1.94
C GLU A 157 -23.03 10.39 3.41
N GLU A 158 -22.37 9.27 3.72
CA GLU A 158 -21.94 8.93 5.08
C GLU A 158 -20.74 9.77 5.50
N VAL A 159 -19.79 9.99 4.59
CA VAL A 159 -18.65 10.90 4.81
C VAL A 159 -19.13 12.31 5.15
N LEU A 160 -20.08 12.84 4.36
CA LEU A 160 -20.63 14.17 4.61
C LEU A 160 -21.33 14.25 5.96
N ARG A 161 -22.11 13.24 6.33
CA ARG A 161 -22.75 13.17 7.67
C ARG A 161 -21.71 13.13 8.79
N ASP A 162 -20.65 12.33 8.67
CA ASP A 162 -19.57 12.26 9.65
C ASP A 162 -18.88 13.64 9.82
N LEU A 163 -18.68 14.38 8.72
CA LEU A 163 -18.09 15.72 8.73
C LEU A 163 -19.05 16.80 9.29
N GLU A 164 -20.36 16.67 9.05
CA GLU A 164 -21.36 17.60 9.57
C GLU A 164 -21.54 17.45 11.09
N VAL A 165 -21.51 16.21 11.58
CA VAL A 165 -21.64 15.91 13.02
C VAL A 165 -20.49 16.49 13.84
N SER A 166 -19.29 16.62 13.27
CA SER A 166 -18.14 17.22 13.98
C SER A 166 -18.27 18.74 14.16
N GLY A 167 -19.21 19.41 13.49
CA GLY A 167 -19.48 20.85 13.62
C GLY A 167 -18.37 21.78 13.10
N ARG A 168 -17.23 21.22 12.69
CA ARG A 168 -16.10 21.88 12.03
C ARG A 168 -15.52 20.93 10.99
N PHE A 169 -15.48 21.37 9.74
CA PHE A 169 -14.81 20.67 8.66
C PHE A 169 -14.03 21.68 7.81
N SER A 170 -13.02 21.19 7.10
CA SER A 170 -12.18 21.94 6.20
C SER A 170 -12.19 21.27 4.83
N ALA A 171 -12.39 22.06 3.78
CA ALA A 171 -12.11 21.66 2.42
C ALA A 171 -10.76 22.28 2.04
N SER A 172 -9.77 21.45 1.73
CA SER A 172 -8.40 21.90 1.50
C SER A 172 -7.69 21.00 0.52
N ILE A 173 -6.58 21.50 -0.03
CA ILE A 173 -5.57 20.69 -0.72
C ILE A 173 -4.42 20.30 0.23
N GLU A 174 -4.27 21.04 1.33
CA GLU A 174 -3.29 20.77 2.38
C GLU A 174 -3.93 19.95 3.51
N SER A 175 -3.15 19.12 4.19
CA SER A 175 -3.63 18.41 5.39
C SER A 175 -2.55 18.26 6.45
N SER A 176 -2.83 18.68 7.68
CA SER A 176 -1.99 18.45 8.86
C SER A 176 -2.22 17.07 9.51
N PHE A 177 -3.04 16.22 8.87
CA PHE A 177 -3.54 14.98 9.45
C PHE A 177 -2.44 13.95 9.76
N VAL A 178 -1.37 13.88 8.98
CA VAL A 178 -0.31 12.86 9.16
C VAL A 178 1.08 13.45 9.40
N ALA A 179 1.39 14.58 8.79
CA ALA A 179 2.69 15.24 8.96
C ALA A 179 2.52 16.75 9.09
N GLN A 180 3.36 17.40 9.90
CA GLN A 180 3.46 18.87 9.96
C GLN A 180 4.65 19.33 9.13
N ARG A 181 4.45 19.99 7.97
CA ARG A 181 5.53 20.64 7.20
C ARG A 181 5.02 21.82 6.36
N ARG A 182 5.91 22.80 6.11
CA ARG A 182 5.67 24.00 5.30
C ARG A 182 6.00 23.74 3.82
N HIS A 183 5.02 24.04 2.97
CA HIS A 183 4.93 23.92 1.51
C HIS A 183 4.92 22.50 0.93
N ARG A 184 3.77 22.11 0.38
CA ARG A 184 3.57 20.87 -0.38
C ARG A 184 2.98 21.19 -1.75
N PRO A 185 3.58 20.71 -2.85
CA PRO A 185 3.00 20.88 -4.17
C PRO A 185 1.75 20.02 -4.32
N THR A 186 0.72 20.56 -4.97
CA THR A 186 -0.41 19.76 -5.46
C THR A 186 0.11 18.81 -6.55
N VAL A 187 -0.45 17.61 -6.68
CA VAL A 187 -0.04 16.66 -7.74
C VAL A 187 -1.15 16.49 -8.76
N LYS A 188 -0.79 16.54 -10.06
CA LYS A 188 -1.64 16.13 -11.18
C LYS A 188 -0.90 15.20 -12.13
N VAL A 189 -1.57 14.13 -12.54
CA VAL A 189 -1.15 13.20 -13.58
C VAL A 189 -1.93 13.53 -14.84
N ILE A 190 -1.22 13.88 -15.91
CA ILE A 190 -1.80 14.27 -17.20
C ILE A 190 -1.47 13.18 -18.22
N LEU A 191 -2.50 12.50 -18.72
CA LEU A 191 -2.39 11.65 -19.89
C LEU A 191 -2.46 12.52 -21.15
N SER A 192 -1.49 12.42 -22.05
CA SER A 192 -1.47 13.22 -23.29
C SER A 192 -0.64 12.55 -24.39
N ASN A 193 -0.65 13.11 -25.60
CA ASN A 193 0.25 12.68 -26.69
C ASN A 193 1.67 13.29 -26.56
N ALA A 194 1.91 14.18 -25.60
CA ALA A 194 3.21 14.82 -25.39
C ALA A 194 4.22 13.83 -24.78
N PRO A 195 5.54 14.07 -24.94
CA PRO A 195 6.56 13.23 -24.29
C PRO A 195 6.34 13.16 -22.76
N SER A 196 6.50 11.96 -22.20
CA SER A 196 6.40 11.77 -20.75
C SER A 196 7.46 12.59 -20.01
N GLY A 197 7.10 13.13 -18.85
CA GLY A 197 8.00 13.98 -18.09
C GLY A 197 7.39 14.51 -16.80
N THR A 198 8.21 15.20 -16.01
CA THR A 198 7.75 15.88 -14.80
C THR A 198 8.04 17.38 -14.91
N GLY A 199 7.12 18.18 -14.42
CA GLY A 199 7.23 19.63 -14.41
C GLY A 199 6.50 20.23 -13.22
N ALA A 200 6.56 21.55 -13.13
CA ALA A 200 5.77 22.31 -12.17
C ALA A 200 5.03 23.45 -12.90
N ASP A 201 3.79 23.72 -12.51
CA ASP A 201 3.12 24.94 -12.96
C ASP A 201 3.63 26.17 -12.19
N ARG A 202 3.14 27.36 -12.59
CA ARG A 202 3.52 28.63 -11.95
C ARG A 202 3.00 28.79 -10.52
N VAL A 203 2.13 27.89 -10.06
CA VAL A 203 1.47 27.92 -8.75
C VAL A 203 2.05 26.83 -7.82
N GLY A 204 3.05 26.09 -8.29
CA GLY A 204 3.73 25.05 -7.52
C GLY A 204 3.05 23.68 -7.58
N THR A 205 2.11 23.44 -8.51
CA THR A 205 1.57 22.10 -8.79
C THR A 205 2.61 21.28 -9.50
N ARG A 206 2.94 20.09 -8.98
CA ARG A 206 3.70 19.07 -9.68
C ARG A 206 2.82 18.43 -10.75
N ILE A 207 3.27 18.53 -12.00
CA ILE A 207 2.62 17.92 -13.15
C ILE A 207 3.45 16.71 -13.59
N VAL A 208 2.82 15.55 -13.66
CA VAL A 208 3.40 14.34 -14.25
C VAL A 208 2.70 14.10 -15.58
N ILE A 209 3.41 14.28 -16.69
CA ILE A 209 2.90 13.99 -18.03
C ILE A 209 3.22 12.53 -18.35
N VAL A 210 2.19 11.76 -18.69
CA VAL A 210 2.30 10.39 -19.18
C VAL A 210 1.85 10.36 -20.63
N ASN A 211 2.75 9.94 -21.52
CA ASN A 211 2.42 9.76 -22.92
C ASN A 211 1.43 8.59 -23.08
N ASN A 212 0.36 8.76 -23.86
CA ASN A 212 -0.64 7.72 -24.06
C ASN A 212 -0.17 6.51 -24.89
N LEU A 213 0.94 6.66 -25.60
CA LEU A 213 1.62 5.57 -26.31
C LEU A 213 2.62 4.84 -25.40
N THR A 214 2.70 5.17 -24.12
CA THR A 214 3.57 4.49 -23.16
C THR A 214 3.17 3.01 -23.06
N PRO A 215 4.10 2.05 -23.25
CA PRO A 215 3.84 0.64 -23.00
C PRO A 215 3.37 0.43 -21.55
N HIS A 216 2.38 -0.43 -21.35
CA HIS A 216 1.77 -0.66 -20.03
C HIS A 216 1.20 0.62 -19.39
N LEU A 217 0.65 1.53 -20.19
CA LEU A 217 0.05 2.79 -19.76
C LEU A 217 -0.76 2.68 -18.46
N GLN A 218 -1.66 1.70 -18.39
CA GLN A 218 -2.53 1.48 -17.23
C GLN A 218 -1.74 1.33 -15.93
N GLN A 219 -0.65 0.56 -15.97
CA GLN A 219 0.21 0.33 -14.82
C GLN A 219 0.94 1.62 -14.41
N VAL A 220 1.49 2.36 -15.39
CA VAL A 220 2.16 3.63 -15.13
C VAL A 220 1.22 4.63 -14.45
N LEU A 221 -0.03 4.71 -14.90
CA LEU A 221 -1.03 5.59 -14.29
C LEU A 221 -1.35 5.17 -12.85
N VAL A 222 -1.56 3.88 -12.61
CA VAL A 222 -1.75 3.30 -11.28
C VAL A 222 -0.58 3.66 -10.35
N ASP A 223 0.65 3.53 -10.81
CA ASP A 223 1.83 3.81 -9.99
C ASP A 223 1.96 5.29 -9.61
N GLN A 224 1.63 6.20 -10.54
CA GLN A 224 1.58 7.64 -10.23
C GLN A 224 0.48 7.97 -9.21
N LEU A 225 -0.67 7.31 -9.29
CA LEU A 225 -1.76 7.48 -8.32
C LEU A 225 -1.35 7.00 -6.92
N ILE A 226 -0.68 5.85 -6.85
CA ILE A 226 -0.16 5.31 -5.59
C ILE A 226 0.90 6.24 -4.98
N ASP A 227 1.86 6.77 -5.76
CA ASP A 227 2.85 7.73 -5.24
C ASP A 227 2.17 9.01 -4.76
N ALA A 228 1.16 9.52 -5.49
CA ALA A 228 0.43 10.71 -5.09
C ALA A 228 -0.25 10.54 -3.72
N VAL A 229 -0.99 9.43 -3.53
CA VAL A 229 -1.71 9.15 -2.28
C VAL A 229 -0.75 8.84 -1.12
N SER A 230 0.30 8.04 -1.36
CA SER A 230 1.31 7.75 -0.34
C SER A 230 2.08 9.01 0.05
N GLY A 231 2.47 9.83 -0.93
CA GLY A 231 3.16 11.09 -0.71
C GLY A 231 2.29 12.13 0.00
N PHE A 232 0.96 12.08 -0.13
CA PHE A 232 0.06 12.90 0.69
C PHE A 232 0.15 12.51 2.18
N ILE A 233 0.09 11.21 2.48
CA ILE A 233 0.20 10.68 3.85
C ILE A 233 1.58 10.99 4.45
N GLU A 234 2.65 10.88 3.67
CA GLU A 234 4.02 11.22 4.12
C GLU A 234 4.27 12.74 4.20
N GLY A 235 3.29 13.57 3.80
CA GLY A 235 3.40 15.02 3.79
C GLY A 235 4.36 15.58 2.73
N ARG A 236 4.63 14.82 1.66
CA ARG A 236 5.34 15.26 0.45
C ARG A 236 4.44 16.03 -0.50
N TYR A 237 3.16 15.69 -0.59
CA TYR A 237 2.21 16.25 -1.57
C TYR A 237 0.95 16.80 -0.92
N SER A 238 0.28 17.69 -1.65
CA SER A 238 -1.06 18.19 -1.36
C SER A 238 -2.05 17.54 -2.32
N LEU A 239 -3.19 17.10 -1.79
CA LEU A 239 -4.28 16.49 -2.55
C LEU A 239 -5.60 17.03 -2.04
N LYS A 240 -6.58 17.15 -2.94
CA LYS A 240 -7.92 17.63 -2.62
C LYS A 240 -8.55 16.71 -1.58
N ASN A 241 -8.98 17.28 -0.47
CA ASN A 241 -9.53 16.54 0.64
C ASN A 241 -10.63 17.34 1.36
N LEU A 242 -11.52 16.60 2.01
CA LEU A 242 -12.42 17.10 3.04
C LEU A 242 -11.99 16.49 4.36
N SER A 243 -11.75 17.29 5.38
CA SER A 243 -11.21 16.80 6.64
C SER A 243 -11.76 17.50 7.86
N ASN A 244 -11.69 16.83 9.00
CA ASN A 244 -11.77 17.42 10.33
C ASN A 244 -10.58 16.91 11.17
N ASP A 245 -10.64 17.04 12.49
CA ASP A 245 -9.55 16.61 13.37
C ASP A 245 -9.36 15.08 13.44
N GLU A 246 -10.37 14.30 13.04
CA GLU A 246 -10.42 12.84 13.21
C GLU A 246 -10.36 12.06 11.89
N ILE A 247 -10.91 12.63 10.81
CA ILE A 247 -11.05 11.97 9.51
C ILE A 247 -10.56 12.85 8.37
N VAL A 248 -10.07 12.21 7.30
CA VAL A 248 -9.75 12.84 6.03
C VAL A 248 -10.36 12.01 4.91
N PHE A 249 -11.33 12.58 4.22
CA PHE A 249 -11.76 12.11 2.92
C PHE A 249 -10.82 12.65 1.85
N LEU A 250 -10.11 11.75 1.19
CA LEU A 250 -9.22 12.05 0.08
C LEU A 250 -9.95 11.84 -1.24
N ASP A 251 -10.16 12.93 -1.98
CA ASP A 251 -10.74 12.90 -3.31
C ASP A 251 -9.64 12.63 -4.35
N VAL A 252 -9.65 11.41 -4.89
CA VAL A 252 -8.65 10.97 -5.87
C VAL A 252 -9.05 11.30 -7.30
N SER A 253 -10.32 11.65 -7.55
CA SER A 253 -10.89 11.84 -8.90
C SER A 253 -10.21 12.92 -9.72
N ASP A 254 -9.66 13.93 -9.05
CA ASP A 254 -9.00 15.09 -9.68
C ASP A 254 -7.49 14.92 -9.88
N ILE A 255 -6.92 13.77 -9.48
CA ILE A 255 -5.49 13.49 -9.64
C ILE A 255 -5.15 13.18 -11.09
N LEU A 256 -5.99 12.38 -11.77
CA LEU A 256 -5.78 11.96 -13.15
C LEU A 256 -6.64 12.77 -14.12
N VAL A 257 -5.99 13.39 -15.09
CA VAL A 257 -6.61 14.18 -16.16
C VAL A 257 -6.19 13.58 -17.49
N ASP A 258 -7.14 13.38 -18.41
CA ASP A 258 -6.85 12.96 -19.77
C ASP A 258 -7.04 14.11 -20.76
N CYS A 259 -5.92 14.49 -21.36
CA CYS A 259 -5.81 15.50 -22.38
C CYS A 259 -5.50 14.88 -23.76
N THR A 260 -5.65 13.57 -23.94
CA THR A 260 -5.62 12.96 -25.27
C THR A 260 -6.84 13.44 -26.05
N PRO A 261 -6.66 13.85 -27.32
CA PRO A 261 -7.80 14.08 -28.19
C PRO A 261 -8.53 12.73 -28.30
N ASN A 262 -9.74 12.63 -27.76
CA ASN A 262 -10.53 11.44 -28.01
C ASN A 262 -10.87 11.37 -29.50
N GLU A 263 -11.23 10.19 -30.01
CA GLU A 263 -11.52 9.97 -31.44
C GLU A 263 -12.65 10.86 -32.00
N GLU A 264 -13.34 11.60 -31.12
CA GLU A 264 -14.44 12.52 -31.40
C GLU A 264 -14.05 14.01 -31.33
N GLY A 265 -12.78 14.35 -31.06
CA GLY A 265 -12.29 15.74 -31.03
C GLY A 265 -12.81 16.59 -29.86
N LYS A 266 -13.15 15.98 -28.72
CA LYS A 266 -13.69 16.66 -27.52
C LYS A 266 -12.59 17.14 -26.56
N ASP A 267 -12.99 18.06 -25.68
CA ASP A 267 -12.16 18.68 -24.63
C ASP A 267 -11.61 17.68 -23.59
N SER A 268 -10.63 18.13 -22.81
CA SER A 268 -9.99 17.32 -21.74
C SER A 268 -11.00 16.72 -20.77
N ARG A 269 -10.76 15.47 -20.37
CA ARG A 269 -11.63 14.66 -19.52
C ARG A 269 -11.08 14.57 -18.10
N PHE A 270 -11.97 14.74 -17.11
CA PHE A 270 -11.68 14.65 -15.67
C PHE A 270 -12.49 13.50 -15.07
N ASN A 271 -12.09 13.01 -13.88
CA ASN A 271 -12.75 11.88 -13.20
C ASN A 271 -12.74 10.57 -14.03
N ILE A 272 -11.60 10.29 -14.66
CA ILE A 272 -11.41 9.13 -15.54
C ILE A 272 -10.72 7.95 -14.84
N LEU A 273 -10.57 7.98 -13.51
CA LEU A 273 -9.86 6.93 -12.77
C LEU A 273 -10.36 5.54 -13.12
N GLY A 274 -11.68 5.33 -13.09
CA GLY A 274 -12.30 4.04 -13.41
C GLY A 274 -12.08 3.56 -14.84
N GLU A 275 -11.69 4.44 -15.78
CA GLU A 275 -11.31 4.02 -17.15
C GLU A 275 -9.90 3.43 -17.20
N TYR A 276 -9.00 3.89 -16.32
CA TYR A 276 -7.58 3.58 -16.37
C TYR A 276 -7.06 2.79 -15.17
N THR A 277 -7.87 2.52 -14.16
CA THR A 277 -7.50 1.67 -13.03
C THR A 277 -8.26 0.34 -13.09
N PRO A 278 -7.64 -0.78 -12.68
CA PRO A 278 -8.35 -2.06 -12.60
C PRO A 278 -9.49 -1.99 -11.58
N GLU A 279 -10.47 -2.89 -11.73
CA GLU A 279 -11.47 -3.14 -10.69
C GLU A 279 -10.78 -3.54 -9.39
N GLY A 280 -11.21 -2.99 -8.25
CA GLY A 280 -10.58 -3.25 -6.96
C GLY A 280 -9.36 -2.38 -6.63
N PHE A 281 -8.98 -1.43 -7.50
CA PHE A 281 -7.78 -0.61 -7.29
C PHE A 281 -7.78 0.16 -5.96
N LEU A 282 -8.94 0.72 -5.57
CA LEU A 282 -9.03 1.51 -4.34
C LEU A 282 -8.94 0.63 -3.09
N GLU A 283 -9.44 -0.60 -3.18
CA GLU A 283 -9.36 -1.63 -2.15
C GLU A 283 -7.92 -2.10 -1.97
N ASP A 284 -7.21 -2.38 -3.07
CA ASP A 284 -5.79 -2.75 -3.06
C ASP A 284 -4.94 -1.62 -2.48
N LEU A 285 -5.21 -0.38 -2.89
CA LEU A 285 -4.55 0.81 -2.35
C LEU A 285 -4.84 0.97 -0.85
N ALA A 286 -6.09 0.86 -0.42
CA ALA A 286 -6.47 0.95 0.98
C ALA A 286 -5.78 -0.12 1.84
N ALA A 287 -5.77 -1.37 1.39
CA ALA A 287 -5.07 -2.46 2.06
C ALA A 287 -3.58 -2.19 2.20
N ARG A 288 -2.97 -1.67 1.15
CA ARG A 288 -1.55 -1.26 1.17
C ARG A 288 -1.31 -0.14 2.18
N LEU A 289 -2.15 0.88 2.21
CA LEU A 289 -2.01 2.01 3.14
C LEU A 289 -2.15 1.56 4.59
N VAL A 290 -3.13 0.70 4.89
CA VAL A 290 -3.31 0.11 6.23
C VAL A 290 -2.10 -0.74 6.64
N GLY A 291 -1.46 -1.43 5.69
CA GLY A 291 -0.28 -2.25 5.96
C GLY A 291 1.00 -1.44 6.21
N ILE A 292 1.08 -0.20 5.74
CA ILE A 292 2.28 0.64 5.84
C ILE A 292 2.15 1.69 6.94
N TYR A 293 0.97 2.29 7.10
CA TYR A 293 0.72 3.42 7.97
C TYR A 293 -0.21 3.04 9.12
N ASP A 294 -0.03 3.66 10.27
CA ASP A 294 -0.88 3.41 11.44
C ASP A 294 -2.22 4.20 11.37
N ILE A 295 -3.00 3.87 10.35
CA ILE A 295 -4.30 4.47 10.04
C ILE A 295 -5.32 3.37 9.73
N THR A 296 -6.59 3.74 9.75
CA THR A 296 -7.66 2.96 9.11
C THR A 296 -8.01 3.62 7.79
N VAL A 297 -8.31 2.80 6.77
CA VAL A 297 -8.73 3.27 5.45
C VAL A 297 -10.02 2.57 5.07
N SER A 298 -10.97 3.33 4.54
CA SER A 298 -12.21 2.82 3.93
C SER A 298 -12.31 3.34 2.50
N VAL A 299 -12.83 2.53 1.59
CA VAL A 299 -13.18 2.97 0.23
C VAL A 299 -14.51 3.73 0.31
N VAL A 300 -14.55 4.87 -0.38
CA VAL A 300 -15.76 5.68 -0.50
C VAL A 300 -16.36 5.45 -1.86
N ASP A 301 -17.56 4.85 -1.87
CA ASP A 301 -18.34 4.60 -3.07
C ASP A 301 -19.24 5.79 -3.39
N GLY A 302 -19.46 6.04 -4.68
CA GLY A 302 -20.36 7.08 -5.17
C GLY A 302 -19.74 7.92 -6.30
N PRO A 303 -20.42 9.01 -6.72
CA PRO A 303 -19.97 9.85 -7.83
C PRO A 303 -18.64 10.56 -7.56
N THR A 304 -18.26 10.71 -6.30
CA THR A 304 -16.95 11.18 -5.85
C THR A 304 -16.27 10.05 -5.09
N SER A 305 -15.64 9.13 -5.84
CA SER A 305 -14.97 7.98 -5.25
C SER A 305 -13.63 8.39 -4.63
N GLY A 306 -13.26 7.76 -3.52
CA GLY A 306 -12.04 8.10 -2.82
C GLY A 306 -11.72 7.25 -1.62
N LEU A 307 -10.86 7.77 -0.75
CA LEU A 307 -10.41 7.07 0.44
C LEU A 307 -10.75 7.87 1.68
N LEU A 308 -11.39 7.22 2.65
CA LEU A 308 -11.63 7.79 3.96
C LEU A 308 -10.56 7.28 4.93
N LEU A 309 -9.68 8.19 5.36
CA LEU A 309 -8.61 7.94 6.30
C LEU A 309 -9.07 8.32 7.71
N ARG A 310 -8.82 7.46 8.69
CA ARG A 310 -8.97 7.81 10.12
C ARG A 310 -7.73 7.41 10.89
N ARG A 311 -7.34 8.19 11.89
CA ARG A 311 -6.29 7.76 12.83
C ARG A 311 -6.82 6.57 13.61
N LYS A 312 -5.97 5.58 13.91
CA LYS A 312 -6.39 4.57 14.88
C LYS A 312 -6.61 5.25 16.24
N PRO A 313 -7.72 4.97 16.93
CA PRO A 313 -7.95 5.52 18.25
C PRO A 313 -6.82 5.08 19.19
N LEU A 314 -6.29 6.02 19.99
CA LEU A 314 -5.20 5.78 20.96
C LEU A 314 -5.47 4.61 21.93
N ARG A 315 -6.74 4.26 22.16
CA ARG A 315 -7.15 3.12 22.98
C ARG A 315 -6.79 1.76 22.38
N GLU A 316 -6.67 1.64 21.06
CA GLU A 316 -6.18 0.42 20.40
C GLU A 316 -4.64 0.31 20.43
N LEU A 317 -3.96 1.37 20.88
CA LEU A 317 -2.50 1.41 21.10
C LEU A 317 -2.11 1.13 22.55
N GLY A 318 -3.05 0.65 23.39
CA GLY A 318 -2.76 0.21 24.75
C GLY A 318 -2.54 1.33 25.77
N PHE A 319 -2.87 2.58 25.45
CA PHE A 319 -2.88 3.68 26.41
C PHE A 319 -4.28 3.80 27.02
N ASN A 320 -4.45 3.26 28.23
CA ASN A 320 -5.51 3.69 29.11
C ASN A 320 -5.02 4.94 29.86
N ASP A 321 -5.85 5.99 29.87
CA ASP A 321 -5.75 7.09 30.81
C ASP A 321 -5.88 6.59 32.26
#